data_AF-A0ABD0RT60-F1
#
_entry.id   AF-A0ABD0RT60-F1
#
_cell.length_a   1.000
_cell.length_b   1.000
_cell.length_c   1.000
_cell.angle_alpha   90.00
_cell.angle_beta   90.00
_cell.angle_gamma   90.00
#
_symmetry.space_group_name_H-M   'P 1'
#
loop_
_entity.id
_entity.type
_entity.pdbx_description
1 polymer ?
#
loop_
_entity_poly.entity_id
_entity_poly.type
_entity_poly.pdbx_seq_one_letter_code
_entity_poly.pdbx_strand_id
1 'polypeptide(L)' 'VMVSRVARVCKGDLGGSQRVLERQWTSFLKARLNCSIPGDSHFYFNLLQSTSPIIRMQGRDVILGVFSTPSN' A
#
# COMPACT_ATOMS: atom_id res chain seq x y z
N VAL A 1 8.18 13.43 4.60
CA VAL A 1 6.78 13.38 4.13
C VAL A 1 6.20 12.02 4.48
N MET A 2 5.14 11.97 5.30
CA MET A 2 4.41 10.72 5.54
C MET A 2 3.63 10.34 4.28
N VAL A 3 3.65 9.06 3.90
CA VAL A 3 2.92 8.53 2.74
C VAL A 3 2.33 7.15 3.06
N SER A 4 1.13 6.90 2.55
CA SER A 4 0.48 5.60 2.63
C SER A 4 1.01 4.62 1.58
N ARG A 5 1.09 3.34 1.93
CA ARG A 5 1.69 2.30 1.10
C ARG A 5 0.84 1.03 1.08
N VAL A 6 0.90 0.33 -0.03
CA VAL A 6 0.49 -1.07 -0.13
C VAL A 6 1.75 -1.92 -0.21
N ALA A 7 1.74 -3.06 0.48
CA ALA A 7 2.84 -4.01 0.46
C ALA A 7 2.34 -5.41 0.11
N ARG A 8 3.26 -6.27 -0.31
CA ARG A 8 3.00 -7.68 -0.57
C ARG A 8 4.07 -8.56 0.04
N VAL A 9 3.68 -9.78 0.35
CA VAL A 9 4.54 -10.94 0.62
C VAL A 9 3.94 -12.15 -0.08
N CYS A 10 4.77 -13.10 -0.49
CA CYS A 10 4.33 -14.39 -0.99
C CYS A 10 3.82 -15.24 0.17
N LYS A 11 2.67 -15.90 -0.01
CA LYS A 11 2.08 -16.78 1.03
C LYS A 11 3.00 -17.93 1.42
N GLY A 12 3.81 -18.42 0.48
CA GLY A 12 4.78 -19.50 0.68
C GLY A 12 6.22 -19.01 0.83
N ASP A 13 6.46 -17.78 1.30
CA ASP A 13 7.81 -17.30 1.58
C ASP A 13 8.41 -18.09 2.74
N LEU A 14 9.55 -18.74 2.49
CA LEU A 14 10.24 -19.61 3.45
C LEU A 14 11.39 -18.90 4.16
N GLY A 15 11.60 -17.62 3.87
CA GLY A 15 12.75 -16.87 4.35
C GLY A 15 14.00 -17.06 3.48
N GLY A 16 15.03 -16.29 3.81
CA GLY A 16 16.29 -16.27 3.07
C GLY A 16 17.27 -17.36 3.49
N SER A 17 18.38 -17.42 2.76
CA SER A 17 19.50 -18.31 3.04
C SER A 17 20.18 -17.97 4.37
N GLN A 18 21.01 -18.89 4.89
CA GLN A 18 21.86 -18.66 6.06
C GLN A 18 22.75 -17.42 5.95
N ARG A 19 23.03 -16.93 4.73
CA ARG A 19 23.88 -15.76 4.50
C ARG A 19 23.10 -14.44 4.41
N VAL A 20 21.83 -14.49 4.01
CA VAL A 20 21.04 -13.30 3.64
C VAL A 20 19.58 -13.54 3.97
N LEU A 21 18.98 -12.63 4.74
CA LEU A 21 17.55 -12.63 5.09
C LEU A 21 17.09 -13.93 5.79
N GLU A 22 17.97 -14.61 6.54
CA GLU A 22 17.60 -15.77 7.34
C GLU A 22 16.44 -15.39 8.29
N ARG A 23 15.34 -16.15 8.26
CA ARG A 23 14.10 -15.87 9.00
C ARG A 23 13.46 -14.49 8.73
N GLN A 24 13.74 -13.89 7.58
CA GLN A 24 13.15 -12.62 7.13
C GLN A 24 12.43 -12.81 5.79
N TRP A 25 11.41 -11.98 5.51
CA TRP A 25 10.69 -12.01 4.24
C TRP A 25 11.63 -11.77 3.04
N THR A 26 11.63 -12.67 2.07
CA THR A 26 12.38 -12.52 0.80
C THR A 26 11.55 -11.92 -0.32
N SER A 27 10.23 -11.86 -0.13
CA SER A 27 9.25 -11.39 -1.10
C SER A 27 8.62 -10.03 -0.77
N PHE A 28 9.08 -9.38 0.30
CA PHE A 28 8.53 -8.10 0.75
C PHE A 28 8.83 -6.98 -0.27
N LEU A 29 7.76 -6.40 -0.81
CA LEU A 29 7.83 -5.21 -1.67
C LEU A 29 6.69 -4.25 -1.29
N LYS A 30 6.93 -2.94 -1.44
CA LYS A 30 5.94 -1.90 -1.14
C LYS A 30 5.91 -0.79 -2.18
N ALA A 31 4.73 -0.27 -2.48
CA ALA A 31 4.50 0.85 -3.38
C ALA A 31 3.71 1.97 -2.68
N ARG A 32 3.87 3.21 -3.13
CA ARG A 32 3.08 4.36 -2.65
C ARG A 32 1.67 4.30 -3.24
N LEU A 33 0.65 4.52 -2.41
CA LEU A 33 -0.72 4.73 -2.89
C LEU A 33 -0.89 6.18 -3.35
N ASN A 34 -1.48 6.37 -4.53
CA ASN A 34 -1.76 7.69 -5.07
C ASN A 34 -3.24 8.03 -4.90
N CYS A 35 -3.55 8.86 -3.89
CA CYS A 35 -4.85 9.51 -3.74
C CYS A 35 -4.61 11.01 -3.86
N SER A 36 -4.92 11.58 -5.02
CA SER A 36 -4.67 12.99 -5.30
C SER A 36 -5.75 13.61 -6.19
N ILE A 37 -5.85 14.93 -6.10
CA ILE A 37 -6.59 15.76 -7.05
C ILE A 37 -5.57 16.26 -8.08
N PRO A 38 -5.78 16.00 -9.39
CA PRO A 38 -4.88 16.46 -10.44
C PRO A 38 -5.01 17.98 -10.65
N GLY A 39 -3.92 18.61 -11.09
CA GLY A 39 -3.77 20.04 -11.36
C GLY A 39 -2.32 20.39 -11.70
N ASP A 40 -1.99 21.67 -11.89
CA ASP A 40 -0.62 22.14 -12.19
C ASP A 40 0.40 21.63 -11.16
N SER A 41 -0.03 21.57 -9.90
CA SER A 41 0.57 20.77 -8.85
C SER A 41 -0.49 19.83 -8.27
N HIS A 42 -0.16 18.54 -8.16
CA HIS A 42 -1.06 17.55 -7.56
C HIS A 42 -1.22 17.79 -6.05
N PHE A 43 -2.47 17.80 -5.55
CA PHE A 43 -2.75 17.82 -4.12
C PHE A 43 -2.95 16.40 -3.60
N TYR A 44 -2.14 15.97 -2.63
CA TYR A 44 -2.12 14.58 -2.15
C TYR A 44 -2.76 14.40 -0.77
N PHE A 45 -3.63 13.38 -0.66
CA PHE A 45 -4.11 12.86 0.62
C PHE A 45 -3.24 11.68 1.03
N ASN A 46 -2.25 11.94 1.89
CA ASN A 46 -1.21 10.95 2.18
C ASN A 46 -1.52 10.03 3.37
N LEU A 47 -2.51 10.35 4.21
CA LEU A 47 -2.82 9.58 5.42
C LEU A 47 -4.04 8.67 5.21
N LEU A 48 -3.79 7.37 5.04
CA LEU A 48 -4.84 6.35 4.96
C LEU A 48 -5.49 6.16 6.33
N GLN A 49 -6.80 6.30 6.40
CA GLN A 49 -7.60 6.13 7.62
C GLN A 49 -8.23 4.73 7.70
N SER A 50 -8.74 4.21 6.58
CA SER A 50 -9.39 2.90 6.52
C SER A 50 -9.43 2.35 5.11
N THR A 51 -9.66 1.04 5.00
CA THR A 51 -9.86 0.32 3.73
C THR A 51 -11.08 -0.59 3.80
N SER A 52 -11.73 -0.83 2.67
CA SER A 52 -12.71 -1.90 2.55
C SER A 52 -12.04 -3.29 2.49
N PRO A 53 -12.81 -4.38 2.68
CA PRO A 53 -12.44 -5.68 2.13
C PRO A 53 -12.30 -5.63 0.60
N ILE A 54 -11.87 -6.73 0.00
CA ILE A 54 -11.94 -6.90 -1.46
C ILE A 54 -13.42 -6.96 -1.85
N ILE A 55 -13.86 -6.07 -2.73
CA ILE A 55 -15.23 -6.02 -3.25
C ILE A 55 -15.21 -6.14 -4.77
N ARG A 56 -16.30 -6.66 -5.34
CA ARG A 56 -16.48 -6.75 -6.79
C ARG A 56 -17.30 -5.56 -7.29
N MET A 57 -16.68 -4.69 -8.08
CA MET A 57 -17.31 -3.48 -8.62
C MET A 57 -17.04 -3.37 -10.12
N GLN A 58 -18.10 -3.22 -10.93
CA GLN A 58 -18.00 -3.15 -12.40
C GLN A 58 -17.17 -4.30 -13.01
N GLY A 59 -17.35 -5.53 -12.51
CA GLY A 59 -16.62 -6.70 -13.02
C GLY A 59 -15.13 -6.77 -12.63
N ARG A 60 -14.68 -5.95 -11.68
CA ARG A 60 -13.30 -5.94 -11.17
C ARG A 60 -13.26 -6.09 -9.66
N ASP A 61 -12.20 -6.71 -9.15
CA ASP A 61 -11.95 -6.78 -7.72
C ASP A 61 -11.19 -5.52 -7.31
N VAL A 62 -11.72 -4.79 -6.34
CA VAL A 62 -11.19 -3.50 -5.91
C VAL A 62 -11.17 -3.40 -4.39
N ILE A 63 -10.32 -2.50 -3.89
CA ILE A 63 -10.28 -2.06 -2.49
C ILE A 63 -10.50 -0.56 -2.51
N LEU A 64 -11.44 -0.07 -1.72
CA LEU A 64 -11.66 1.36 -1.49
C LEU A 64 -10.86 1.80 -0.26
N GLY A 65 -10.26 2.99 -0.31
CA GLY A 65 -9.51 3.56 0.81
C GLY A 65 -9.94 4.99 1.10
N VAL A 66 -10.04 5.35 2.38
CA VAL A 66 -10.33 6.71 2.84
C VAL A 66 -9.03 7.37 3.28
N PHE A 67 -8.74 8.55 2.74
CA PHE A 67 -7.50 9.28 3.00
C PHE A 67 -7.77 10.68 3.57
N SER A 68 -6.84 11.19 4.37
CA SER A 68 -6.86 12.56 4.91
C SER A 68 -5.51 13.26 4.71
N THR A 69 -5.49 14.55 5.05
CA THR A 69 -4.26 15.35 5.20
C THR A 69 -3.69 15.20 6.61
N PRO A 70 -2.41 15.49 6.82
CA PRO A 70 -1.83 15.61 8.17
C PRO A 70 -2.58 16.64 9.03
N SER A 71 -2.66 16.38 10.33
CA SER A 71 -2.93 17.40 11.34
C SER A 71 -1.70 18.31 11.44
N ASN A 72 -1.93 19.63 11.53
CA ASN A 72 -0.88 20.63 11.68
C ASN A 72 -0.01 20.37 12.92
#